data_AF-A0A7L4LP66-F1
#
_entry.id   AF-A0A7L4LP66-F1
#
_cell.length_a   1.000
_cell.length_b   1.000
_cell.length_c   1.000
_cell.angle_alpha   90.00
_cell.angle_beta   90.00
_cell.angle_gamma   90.00
#
_symmetry.space_group_name_H-M   'P 1'
#
loop_
_entity.id
_entity.type
_entity.pdbx_description
1 polymer ?
#
loop_
_entity_poly.entity_id
_entity_poly.type
_entity_poly.pdbx_seq_one_letter_code
_entity_poly.pdbx_strand_id
1 'polypeptide(L)' 'GCFMDGKLYPFGDIARTESCLRCSCSPDAMRCCSLFHTPIGYDKENCKVVFNQKSCDYDVVQKSDPSKECFVYSRV' A
#
# COMPACT_ATOMS: atom_id res chain seq x y z
N GLY A 1 12.90 17.10 12.38
CA GLY A 1 12.55 16.02 11.46
C GLY A 1 11.77 14.95 12.21
N CYS A 2 11.14 14.04 11.50
CA CYS A 2 10.32 12.98 12.09
C CYS A 2 11.04 11.63 11.98
N PHE A 3 11.07 10.85 13.05
CA PHE A 3 11.69 9.53 13.04
C PHE A 3 10.63 8.45 12.79
N MET A 4 10.83 7.61 11.77
CA MET A 4 9.93 6.51 11.40
C MET A 4 10.76 5.35 10.86
N ASP A 5 10.40 4.12 11.23
CA ASP A 5 10.99 2.89 10.67
C ASP A 5 12.54 2.89 10.72
N GLY A 6 13.13 3.47 11.77
CA GLY A 6 14.58 3.56 11.92
C GLY A 6 15.26 4.71 11.15
N LYS A 7 14.49 5.56 10.46
CA LYS A 7 14.99 6.65 9.60
C LYS A 7 14.48 8.03 10.04
N LEU A 8 15.35 9.03 9.96
CA LEU A 8 15.00 10.43 10.19
C LEU A 8 14.59 11.09 8.87
N TYR A 9 13.37 11.62 8.81
CA TYR A 9 12.82 12.37 7.69
C TYR A 9 12.88 13.88 7.94
N PRO A 10 13.15 14.70 6.90
CA PRO A 10 13.05 16.15 7.02
C PRO A 10 11.60 16.60 7.23
N PHE A 11 11.42 17.84 7.70
CA PHE A 11 10.09 18.46 7.71
C PHE A 11 9.61 18.70 6.26
N GLY A 12 8.30 18.58 6.05
CA GLY A 12 7.65 18.69 4.74
C GLY A 12 7.02 17.39 4.27
N ASP A 13 6.65 17.37 2.99
CA ASP A 13 5.96 16.24 2.37
C ASP A 13 6.93 15.15 1.90
N ILE A 14 6.53 13.90 2.16
CA ILE A 14 7.25 12.68 1.82
C ILE A 14 6.33 11.91 0.89
N ALA A 15 6.64 11.93 -0.40
CA ALA A 15 5.77 11.36 -1.43
C ALA A 15 5.55 9.86 -1.27
N ARG A 16 6.60 9.12 -0.84
CA ARG A 16 6.56 7.67 -0.67
C ARG A 16 7.64 7.18 0.29
N THR A 17 7.24 6.43 1.32
CA THR A 17 8.14 5.68 2.20
C THR A 17 8.40 4.27 1.66
N GLU A 18 9.39 3.58 2.25
CA GLU A 18 9.64 2.16 1.96
C GLU A 18 8.45 1.28 2.36
N SER A 19 7.71 1.68 3.40
CA SER A 19 6.46 1.07 3.88
C SER A 19 5.21 1.45 3.05
N CYS A 20 5.39 2.01 1.85
CA CYS A 20 4.29 2.38 0.95
C CYS A 20 3.31 3.42 1.52
N LEU A 21 3.83 4.38 2.28
CA LEU A 21 3.04 5.47 2.86
C LEU A 21 3.38 6.80 2.19
N ARG A 22 2.37 7.64 2.00
CA ARG A 22 2.57 9.08 1.77
C ARG A 22 2.48 9.77 3.11
N CYS A 23 3.50 10.54 3.46
CA CYS A 23 3.57 11.20 4.75
C CYS A 23 3.78 12.70 4.62
N SER A 24 3.44 13.43 5.68
CA SER A 24 3.81 14.82 5.88
C SER A 24 4.36 14.97 7.30
N CYS A 25 5.58 15.49 7.40
CA CYS A 25 6.30 15.69 8.65
C CYS A 25 6.24 17.17 9.04
N SER A 26 5.53 17.46 10.14
CA SER A 26 5.44 18.80 10.74
C SER A 26 6.22 18.85 12.06
N PRO A 27 6.48 20.05 12.63
CA PRO A 27 7.11 20.17 13.95
C PRO A 27 6.38 19.40 15.07
N ASP A 28 5.05 19.30 14.99
CA ASP A 28 4.23 18.67 16.03
C ASP A 28 4.12 17.16 15.86
N ALA A 29 3.92 16.70 14.61
CA ALA A 29 3.67 15.30 14.31
C ALA A 29 3.97 14.94 12.85
N MET A 30 4.14 13.65 12.62
CA MET A 30 4.13 13.05 11.30
C MET A 30 2.77 12.41 11.04
N ARG A 31 2.16 12.72 9.90
CA ARG A 31 0.89 12.12 9.46
C ARG A 31 1.14 11.32 8.20
N CYS A 32 0.59 10.12 8.14
CA CYS A 32 0.82 9.19 7.03
C CYS A 32 -0.47 8.53 6.57
N CYS A 33 -0.57 8.31 5.27
CA CYS A 33 -1.65 7.60 4.62
C CYS A 33 -1.04 6.45 3.80
N SER A 34 -1.70 5.29 3.78
CA SER A 34 -1.33 4.21 2.87
C SER A 34 -1.53 4.64 1.42
N LEU A 35 -0.60 4.22 0.56
CA LEU A 35 -0.74 4.38 -0.91
C LEU A 35 -1.54 3.24 -1.53
N PHE A 36 -1.57 2.08 -0.87
CA PHE A 36 -2.31 0.90 -1.30
C PHE A 36 -3.77 0.96 -0.86
N HIS A 37 -4.65 0.36 -1.67
CA HIS A 37 -6.06 0.19 -1.34
C HIS A 37 -6.36 -1.29 -1.14
N THR A 38 -6.95 -1.64 -0.01
CA THR A 38 -7.25 -3.03 0.33
C THR A 38 -8.44 -3.54 -0.48
N PRO A 39 -8.27 -4.59 -1.31
CA PRO A 39 -9.39 -5.18 -2.04
C PRO A 39 -10.29 -5.95 -1.08
N ILE A 40 -11.56 -5.57 -1.05
CA ILE A 40 -12.57 -6.17 -0.15
C ILE A 40 -13.58 -7.03 -0.91
N GLY A 41 -13.83 -6.71 -2.19
CA GLY A 41 -14.72 -7.45 -3.07
C GLY A 41 -13.97 -8.08 -4.24
N TYR A 42 -13.82 -9.40 -4.22
CA TYR A 42 -13.29 -10.22 -5.31
C TYR A 42 -13.73 -11.68 -5.10
N ASP A 43 -13.49 -12.55 -6.07
CA ASP A 43 -13.72 -13.99 -5.92
C ASP A 43 -12.69 -14.61 -4.95
N LYS A 44 -13.08 -14.74 -3.67
CA LYS A 44 -12.21 -15.29 -2.62
C LYS A 44 -11.99 -16.79 -2.76
N GLU A 45 -12.80 -17.51 -3.55
CA GLU A 45 -12.67 -18.94 -3.77
C GLU A 45 -11.55 -19.21 -4.78
N ASN A 46 -11.54 -18.50 -5.91
CA ASN A 46 -10.59 -18.75 -7.00
C ASN A 46 -9.40 -17.78 -7.01
N CYS A 47 -9.45 -16.67 -6.28
CA CYS A 47 -8.42 -15.64 -6.30
C CYS A 47 -7.77 -15.38 -4.94
N LYS A 48 -6.54 -14.88 -4.97
CA LYS A 48 -5.76 -14.48 -3.81
C LYS A 48 -5.21 -13.07 -4.00
N VAL A 49 -4.91 -12.43 -2.88
CA VAL A 49 -4.35 -11.08 -2.83
C VAL A 49 -2.85 -11.19 -2.58
N VAL A 50 -2.06 -10.45 -3.35
CA VAL A 50 -0.60 -10.38 -3.22
C VAL A 50 -0.22 -8.90 -3.14
N PHE A 51 0.59 -8.54 -2.13
CA PHE A 51 1.09 -7.17 -2.04
C PHE A 51 2.24 -6.96 -3.02
N ASN A 52 2.11 -5.92 -3.85
CA ASN A 52 3.11 -5.53 -4.82
C ASN A 52 3.85 -4.29 -4.32
N GLN A 53 5.04 -4.51 -3.77
CA GLN A 53 5.89 -3.45 -3.24
C GLN A 53 6.28 -2.40 -4.30
N LYS A 54 6.36 -2.82 -5.57
CA LYS A 54 6.77 -1.95 -6.68
C LYS A 54 5.67 -0.97 -7.04
N SER A 55 4.42 -1.41 -7.15
CA SER A 55 3.28 -0.51 -7.33
C SER A 55 2.86 0.18 -6.01
N CYS A 56 3.20 -0.40 -4.85
CA CYS A 56 2.59 -0.09 -3.55
C CYS A 56 1.08 -0.27 -3.58
N ASP A 57 0.64 -1.43 -4.05
CA ASP A 57 -0.77 -1.79 -4.08
C ASP A 57 -0.96 -3.32 -3.99
N TYR A 58 -2.20 -3.76 -3.90
CA TYR A 58 -2.57 -5.16 -3.92
C TYR A 58 -2.99 -5.62 -5.31
N ASP A 59 -2.32 -6.67 -5.77
CA ASP A 59 -2.69 -7.42 -6.97
C ASP A 59 -3.62 -8.57 -6.56
N VAL A 60 -4.74 -8.72 -7.27
CA VAL A 60 -5.66 -9.84 -7.06
C VAL A 60 -5.51 -10.78 -8.24
N VAL A 61 -5.04 -11.99 -7.99
CA VAL A 61 -4.65 -12.95 -9.03
C VAL A 61 -5.28 -14.31 -8.79
N GLN A 62 -5.37 -15.14 -9.83
CA GLN A 62 -5.89 -16.49 -9.69
C GLN A 62 -4.99 -17.34 -8.78
N LYS A 63 -5.61 -18.22 -8.00
CA LYS A 63 -4.88 -19.18 -7.15
C LYS A 63 -4.15 -20.22 -8.00
N SER A 64 -4.77 -20.66 -9.10
CA SER A 64 -4.22 -21.64 -10.05
C SER A 64 -3.10 -21.07 -10.90
N ASP A 65 -3.19 -19.79 -11.29
CA ASP A 65 -2.23 -19.11 -12.14
C ASP A 65 -2.01 -17.65 -11.68
N PRO A 66 -0.97 -17.38 -10.88
CA PRO A 66 -0.69 -16.03 -10.38
C PRO A 66 -0.34 -14.99 -11.46
N SER A 67 -0.13 -15.40 -12.72
CA SER A 67 0.09 -14.47 -13.82
C SER A 67 -1.20 -13.85 -14.35
N LYS A 68 -2.37 -14.41 -13.97
CA LYS A 68 -3.68 -13.93 -14.39
C LYS A 68 -4.35 -13.12 -13.29
N GLU A 69 -4.71 -11.90 -13.62
CA GLU A 69 -5.49 -11.03 -12.74
C GLU A 69 -6.94 -11.52 -12.58
N CYS A 70 -7.49 -11.24 -11.42
CA CYS A 70 -8.89 -11.41 -11.11
C CYS A 70 -9.61 -10.08 -11.05
N PHE A 71 -10.89 -10.10 -11.40
CA PHE A 71 -11.73 -8.92 -11.32
C PHE A 71 -11.98 -8.51 -9.85
N VAL A 72 -11.87 -7.20 -9.59
CA VAL A 72 -12.07 -6.61 -8.26
C VAL A 72 -13.28 -5.69 -8.31
N TYR A 73 -14.27 -5.98 -7.46
CA TYR A 73 -15.53 -5.23 -7.39
C TYR A 73 -15.41 -3.97 -6.52
N SER A 74 -14.57 -4.02 -5.47
CA SER A 74 -14.44 -2.91 -4.52
C SER A 74 -13.12 -2.94 -3.73
N ARG A 75 -12.66 -1.75 -3.35
CA ARG A 75 -11.45 -1.47 -2.57
C ARG A 75 -11.75 -0.42 -1.49
N VAL A 76 -10.96 -0.42 -0.41
CA VAL A 76 -10.97 0.56 0.69
C VAL A 76 -9.59 1.15 0.91
#